data_AF-A0A1I8H2U5-F1
#
_entry.id   AF-A0A1I8H2U5-F1
#
_cell.length_a   1.000
_cell.length_b   1.000
_cell.length_c   1.000
_cell.angle_alpha   90.00
_cell.angle_beta   90.00
_cell.angle_gamma   90.00
#
_symmetry.space_group_name_H-M   'P 1'
#
loop_
_entity.id
_entity.type
_entity.pdbx_description
1 polymer ?
#
loop_
_entity_poly.entity_id
_entity_poly.type
_entity_poly.pdbx_seq_one_letter_code
_entity_poly.pdbx_strand_id
1 'polypeptide(L)'
;MGKTLKLVVCGSKGCGKTSILEQLIYCNYSNSTSSKPQFPHTIEDTYVAHIESERGVKEKVRFYEIGGSSDIKSVSIPKHFVVGADAFVLVYDTQTSAPFHTWTL
;
A
#
# COMPACT_ATOMS: atom_id res chain seq x y z
N MET A 1 -8.38 -4.63 -24.08
CA MET A 1 -7.72 -4.08 -22.88
C MET A 1 -8.60 -4.45 -21.69
N GLY A 2 -8.14 -5.38 -20.84
CA GLY A 2 -8.95 -5.95 -19.75
C GLY A 2 -9.32 -4.94 -18.66
N LYS A 3 -10.23 -5.34 -17.75
CA LYS A 3 -10.64 -4.54 -16.59
C LYS A 3 -9.39 -4.10 -15.79
N THR A 4 -9.35 -2.82 -15.40
CA THR A 4 -8.31 -2.34 -14.47
C THR A 4 -8.71 -2.75 -13.05
N LEU A 5 -7.85 -3.51 -12.37
CA LEU A 5 -8.02 -3.84 -10.96
C LEU A 5 -7.62 -2.64 -10.10
N LYS A 6 -8.48 -2.27 -9.15
CA LYS A 6 -8.29 -1.16 -8.22
C LYS A 6 -8.07 -1.69 -6.82
N LEU A 7 -6.85 -1.54 -6.31
CA LEU A 7 -6.47 -1.99 -4.98
C LEU A 7 -6.25 -0.78 -4.07
N VAL A 8 -6.77 -0.83 -2.85
CA VAL A 8 -6.49 0.19 -1.82
C VAL A 8 -5.47 -0.38 -0.84
N VAL A 9 -4.34 0.29 -0.67
CA VAL A 9 -3.26 -0.11 0.25
C VAL A 9 -3.32 0.78 1.48
N CYS A 10 -3.55 0.19 2.65
CA CYS A 10 -3.78 0.92 3.90
C CYS A 10 -3.10 0.24 5.09
N GLY A 11 -2.89 1.01 6.16
CA GLY A 11 -2.13 0.57 7.34
C GLY A 11 -1.52 1.76 8.09
N SER A 12 -0.98 1.52 9.29
CA SER A 12 -0.42 2.58 10.14
C SER A 12 0.71 3.37 9.47
N LYS A 13 1.02 4.55 9.99
CA LYS A 13 2.21 5.30 9.56
C LYS A 13 3.46 4.46 9.81
N GLY A 14 4.33 4.34 8.81
CA GLY A 14 5.63 3.66 8.94
C GLY A 14 5.63 2.13 8.77
N CYS A 15 4.47 1.47 8.57
CA CYS A 15 4.42 0.00 8.39
C CYS A 15 5.00 -0.53 7.05
N GLY A 16 5.54 0.33 6.18
CA GLY A 16 6.23 -0.09 4.95
C GLY A 16 5.41 -0.10 3.65
N LYS A 17 4.20 0.48 3.63
CA LYS A 17 3.34 0.55 2.42
C LYS A 17 4.07 1.04 1.17
N THR A 18 4.66 2.25 1.25
CA THR A 18 5.41 2.87 0.14
C THR A 18 6.59 2.02 -0.28
N SER A 19 7.35 1.50 0.68
CA SER A 19 8.52 0.65 0.39
C SER A 19 8.16 -0.62 -0.36
N ILE A 20 7.03 -1.25 -0.02
CA ILE A 20 6.52 -2.42 -0.73
C ILE A 20 6.14 -2.05 -2.18
N LEU A 21 5.43 -0.94 -2.39
CA LEU A 21 4.99 -0.51 -3.72
C LEU A 21 6.16 -0.08 -4.61
N GLU A 22 7.10 0.70 -4.07
CA GLU A 22 8.32 1.14 -4.76
C GLU A 22 9.20 -0.04 -5.16
N GLN A 23 9.35 -1.03 -4.28
CA GLN A 23 10.11 -2.24 -4.60
C GLN A 23 9.37 -3.11 -5.63
N LEU A 24 8.06 -3.31 -5.48
CA LEU A 24 7.28 -4.17 -6.35
C LEU A 24 7.20 -3.64 -7.79
N ILE A 25 7.05 -2.32 -7.96
CA ILE A 25 6.75 -1.70 -9.25
C ILE A 25 8.02 -1.20 -9.93
N TYR A 26 8.95 -0.63 -9.17
CA TYR A 26 10.13 0.04 -9.71
C TYR A 26 11.45 -0.63 -9.31
N CYS A 27 11.42 -1.67 -8.47
CA CYS A 27 12.62 -2.24 -7.84
C CYS A 27 13.46 -1.16 -7.12
N ASN A 28 12.78 -0.19 -6.50
CA ASN A 28 13.39 1.04 -5.99
C ASN A 28 13.53 1.07 -4.46
N TYR A 29 13.90 -0.03 -3.81
CA TYR A 29 14.18 -0.04 -2.38
C TYR A 29 15.66 -0.31 -2.09
N SER A 30 16.23 0.43 -1.14
CA SER A 30 17.63 0.29 -0.73
C SER A 30 17.72 0.08 0.78
N ASN A 31 18.57 -0.86 1.21
CA ASN A 31 18.86 -1.08 2.63
C ASN A 31 19.85 -0.04 3.19
N SER A 32 19.78 1.21 2.72
CA SER A 32 20.65 2.28 3.18
C SER A 32 20.44 2.50 4.68
N THR A 33 21.51 2.37 5.46
CA THR A 33 21.53 2.61 6.92
C THR A 33 21.50 4.11 7.27
N SER A 34 21.02 4.96 6.35
CA SER A 34 20.85 6.39 6.62
C SER A 34 19.81 6.60 7.71
N SER A 35 20.06 7.54 8.62
CA SER A 35 19.09 7.97 9.65
C SER A 35 17.84 8.66 9.09
N LYS A 36 17.78 8.90 7.77
CA LYS A 36 16.63 9.48 7.07
C LYS A 36 15.81 8.38 6.41
N PRO A 37 14.47 8.46 6.48
CA PRO A 37 13.62 7.55 5.72
C PRO A 37 13.88 7.72 4.22
N GLN A 38 13.93 6.60 3.49
CA GLN A 38 14.17 6.62 2.04
C GLN A 38 13.05 7.34 1.28
N PHE A 39 11.80 7.21 1.74
CA PHE A 39 10.63 7.84 1.14
C PHE A 39 10.00 8.85 2.10
N PRO A 40 9.40 9.93 1.59
CA PRO A 40 8.62 10.85 2.39
C PRO A 40 7.37 10.17 2.97
N HIS A 41 6.75 10.80 3.96
CA HIS A 41 5.48 10.32 4.48
C HIS A 41 4.36 10.49 3.45
N THR A 42 3.68 9.39 3.10
CA THR A 42 2.53 9.39 2.20
C THR A 42 1.35 10.13 2.82
N ILE A 43 0.74 11.03 2.04
CA ILE A 43 -0.61 11.56 2.30
C ILE A 43 -1.61 10.71 1.52
N GLU A 44 -1.42 10.65 0.21
CA GLU A 44 -2.17 9.81 -0.74
C GLU A 44 -1.34 9.71 -2.01
N ASP A 45 -1.21 8.51 -2.58
CA ASP A 45 -0.51 8.31 -3.85
C ASP A 45 -1.18 7.23 -4.70
N THR A 46 -0.94 7.30 -6.02
CA THR A 46 -1.46 6.32 -6.97
C THR A 46 -0.34 5.70 -7.78
N TYR A 47 -0.27 4.37 -7.75
CA TYR A 47 0.66 3.59 -8.55
C TYR A 47 -0.09 2.79 -9.61
N VAL A 48 0.56 2.55 -10.76
CA VAL A 48 -0.01 1.75 -11.84
C VAL A 48 1.03 0.74 -12.29
N ALA A 49 0.67 -0.54 -12.25
CA ALA A 49 1.49 -1.64 -12.75
C ALA A 49 0.77 -2.39 -13.88
N HIS A 50 1.56 -2.85 -14.84
CA HIS A 50 1.12 -3.80 -15.86
C HIS A 50 1.75 -5.15 -15.52
N ILE A 51 0.91 -6.09 -15.10
CA ILE A 51 1.36 -7.41 -14.61
C ILE A 51 1.05 -8.44 -15.68
N GLU A 52 2.08 -9.19 -16.08
CA GLU A 52 1.94 -10.35 -16.94
C GLU A 52 2.12 -11.60 -16.09
N SER A 53 1.08 -12.43 -16.01
CA SER A 53 1.17 -13.73 -15.36
C SER A 53 1.90 -14.74 -16.25
N GLU A 54 2.39 -15.83 -15.66
CA GLU A 54 3.01 -16.94 -16.39
C GLU A 54 2.10 -17.58 -17.45
N ARG A 55 0.78 -17.39 -17.33
CA ARG A 55 -0.22 -17.86 -18.29
C ARG A 55 -0.46 -16.89 -19.46
N GLY A 56 0.34 -15.80 -19.54
CA GLY A 56 0.22 -14.77 -20.58
C GLY A 56 -0.94 -13.78 -20.37
N VAL A 57 -1.63 -13.84 -19.23
CA VAL A 57 -2.69 -12.86 -18.90
C VAL A 57 -2.01 -11.55 -18.53
N LYS A 58 -2.40 -10.47 -19.21
CA LYS A 58 -1.93 -9.10 -18.98
C LYS A 58 -3.00 -8.28 -18.29
N GLU A 59 -2.72 -7.84 -17.08
CA GLU A 59 -3.64 -7.06 -16.26
C GLU A 59 -3.06 -5.70 -15.92
N LYS A 60 -3.92 -4.69 -15.89
CA LYS A 60 -3.56 -3.36 -15.38
C LYS A 60 -4.05 -3.27 -13.95
N VAL A 61 -3.14 -3.03 -13.01
CA VAL A 61 -3.46 -2.85 -11.59
C VAL A 61 -3.15 -1.41 -11.21
N ARG A 62 -4.11 -0.77 -10.54
CA ARG A 62 -3.96 0.55 -9.95
C ARG A 62 -4.02 0.41 -8.43
N PHE A 63 -2.97 0.84 -7.76
CA PHE A 63 -2.88 0.87 -6.31
C PHE A 63 -3.13 2.30 -5.83
N TYR A 64 -4.00 2.43 -4.84
CA TYR A 64 -4.27 3.67 -4.12
C TYR A 64 -3.64 3.53 -2.74
N GLU A 65 -2.48 4.14 -2.52
CA GLU A 65 -1.82 4.16 -1.22
C GLU A 65 -2.42 5.27 -0.37
N ILE A 66 -2.99 4.87 0.77
CA ILE A 66 -3.56 5.82 1.73
C ILE A 66 -2.51 6.11 2.80
N GLY A 67 -2.27 7.39 3.06
CA GLY A 67 -1.41 7.83 4.16
C GLY A 67 -1.80 7.18 5.48
N GLY A 68 -0.81 6.64 6.18
CA GLY A 68 -1.04 6.03 7.48
C GLY A 68 -1.20 7.08 8.58
N SER A 69 -2.08 6.82 9.54
CA SER A 69 -2.14 7.57 10.80
C SER A 69 -1.31 6.89 11.89
N SER A 70 -0.93 7.65 12.92
CA SER A 70 -0.24 7.12 14.12
C SER A 70 -1.14 6.20 14.95
N ASP A 71 -2.47 6.39 14.87
CA ASP A 71 -3.44 5.50 15.50
C ASP A 71 -4.19 4.73 14.40
N ILE A 72 -4.14 3.41 14.46
CA ILE A 72 -4.81 2.56 13.48
C ILE A 72 -6.31 2.78 13.43
N LYS A 73 -6.92 3.07 14.58
CA LYS A 73 -8.36 3.35 14.70
C LYS A 73 -8.75 4.67 14.05
N SER A 74 -7.77 5.52 13.74
CA SER A 74 -7.96 6.80 13.07
C SER A 74 -7.60 6.78 11.58
N VAL A 75 -7.19 5.62 11.04
CA VAL A 75 -6.97 5.46 9.60
C VAL A 75 -8.34 5.48 8.91
N SER A 76 -8.81 6.67 8.53
CA SER A 76 -10.03 6.81 7.75
C SER A 76 -9.70 6.72 6.26
N ILE A 77 -10.13 5.65 5.60
CA ILE A 77 -10.04 5.55 4.14
C ILE A 77 -11.13 6.44 3.54
N PRO A 78 -10.79 7.41 2.66
CA PRO A 78 -11.80 8.22 2.00
C PRO A 78 -12.84 7.35 1.27
N LYS A 79 -14.13 7.69 1.42
CA LYS A 79 -15.26 6.88 0.91
C LYS A 79 -15.15 6.55 -0.59
N HIS A 80 -14.57 7.46 -1.38
CA HIS A 80 -14.44 7.27 -2.81
C HIS A 80 -13.44 6.15 -3.18
N PHE A 81 -12.44 5.87 -2.33
CA PHE A 81 -11.59 4.69 -2.50
C PHE A 81 -12.32 3.41 -2.11
N VAL A 82 -13.15 3.46 -1.07
CA VAL A 82 -13.91 2.29 -0.61
C VAL A 82 -14.90 1.82 -1.68
N VAL A 83 -15.70 2.73 -2.22
CA VAL A 83 -16.75 2.41 -3.22
C VAL A 83 -16.15 1.91 -4.54
N GLY A 84 -14.94 2.36 -4.87
CA GLY A 84 -14.27 2.04 -6.13
C GLY A 84 -13.29 0.87 -6.07
N ALA A 85 -13.03 0.29 -4.89
CA ALA A 85 -12.03 -0.76 -4.72
C ALA A 85 -12.55 -2.12 -5.18
N ASP A 86 -11.70 -2.86 -5.90
CA ASP A 86 -11.92 -4.30 -6.13
C ASP A 86 -11.40 -5.13 -4.94
N ALA A 87 -10.35 -4.66 -4.24
CA ALA A 87 -9.88 -5.26 -3.00
C ALA A 87 -9.04 -4.29 -2.14
N PHE A 88 -8.79 -4.68 -0.89
CA PHE A 88 -7.97 -3.96 0.08
C PHE A 88 -6.73 -4.77 0.45
N VAL A 89 -5.60 -4.09 0.59
CA VAL A 89 -4.35 -4.63 1.11
C VAL A 89 -4.07 -3.92 2.43
N LEU A 90 -4.15 -4.68 3.53
CA LEU A 90 -3.84 -4.20 4.87
C LEU A 90 -2.38 -4.54 5.20
N VAL A 91 -1.57 -3.51 5.42
CA VAL A 91 -0.14 -3.62 5.72
C VAL A 91 0.08 -3.28 7.20
N TYR A 92 0.87 -4.11 7.87
CA TYR A 92 1.24 -3.92 9.28
C TYR A 92 2.70 -4.34 9.49
N ASP A 93 3.33 -3.75 10.50
CA ASP A 93 4.69 -4.09 10.91
C ASP A 93 4.64 -5.11 12.05
N THR A 94 5.24 -6.28 11.82
CA THR A 94 5.28 -7.40 12.77
C THR A 94 6.18 -7.12 13.98
N GLN A 95 7.04 -6.11 13.91
CA GLN A 95 7.92 -5.71 15.03
C GLN A 95 7.24 -4.69 15.96
N THR A 96 6.05 -4.20 15.60
CA THR A 96 5.28 -3.33 16.50
C THR A 96 4.67 -4.13 17.64
N SER A 97 4.71 -3.59 18.86
CA SER A 97 4.18 -4.24 20.07
C SER A 97 2.66 -4.30 20.11
N ALA A 98 1.97 -3.65 19.17
CA ALA A 98 0.51 -3.66 19.08
C ALA A 98 0.03 -4.97 18.43
N PRO A 99 -0.80 -5.78 19.11
CA PRO A 99 -1.21 -7.06 18.58
C PRO A 99 -2.15 -6.91 17.37
N PHE A 100 -1.98 -7.80 16.38
CA PHE A 100 -2.69 -7.78 15.09
C PHE A 100 -4.22 -7.67 15.22
N HIS A 101 -4.82 -8.25 16.26
CA HIS A 101 -6.28 -8.20 16.49
C HIS A 101 -6.84 -6.79 16.77
N THR A 102 -5.97 -5.79 17.00
CA THR A 102 -6.39 -4.39 17.20
C THR A 102 -6.70 -3.67 15.88
N TRP A 103 -6.41 -4.31 14.74
CA TRP A 103 -6.54 -3.73 13.40
C TRP A 103 -7.90 -4.13 12.79
N THR A 104 -8.97 -3.46 13.21
CA THR A 104 -10.29 -3.57 12.57
C THR A 104 -10.47 -2.42 11.58
N LEU A 105 -10.76 -2.75 10.33
CA LEU A 105 -11.22 -1.81 9.30
C LEU A 105 -12.65 -1.33 9.57
#